data_AF-A0A960UXB4-F1
#
_entry.id   AF-A0A960UXB4-F1
#
_cell.length_a   1.000
_cell.length_b   1.000
_cell.length_c   1.000
_cell.angle_alpha   90.00
_cell.angle_beta   90.00
_cell.angle_gamma   90.00
#
_symmetry.space_group_name_H-M   'P 1'
#
loop_
_entity.id
_entity.type
_entity.pdbx_description
1 polymer ?
#
loop_
_entity_poly.entity_id
_entity_poly.type
_entity_poly.pdbx_seq_one_letter_code
_entity_poly.pdbx_strand_id
1 'polypeptide(L)'
;MNRWVFRNRTFFLVSVAIFFSSYALIRAERFGGFSSLIGFGCLQDSVCFARLNSHVIPEHAAVFPTGGYDGQFYYYVAAGLYGNQDILDLSSALKDSPGSGRIFVDSLGFRIPRIGFPLLSGWLFLFGASALSFGMPVLLLLSHLLSCWFLFRMRPSAAWLYGFNPVSLLSFGLNLAEPLAMSLAIFASIAMIRPGGMTGSAGNAFRWWSALLALFLALISKETMFVPGVALGWLFLLSAWNRSAAMGTGIKQLMSPPGPVDPAGVGRQKDRSGAVAGLYAIASYWSLPFWIFLAGLAALIWYYIAGFFSGESAAGKLQIPFLGLMDFLRSGQGLSG
;
A
#
# COMPACT_ATOMS: atom_id res chain seq x y z
N MET A 1 21.37 -26.10 12.33
CA MET A 1 20.11 -25.55 12.88
C MET A 1 18.94 -26.47 12.55
N ASN A 2 18.06 -26.72 13.51
CA ASN A 2 16.96 -27.68 13.40
C ASN A 2 15.85 -27.12 12.48
N ARG A 3 15.49 -27.81 11.38
CA ARG A 3 14.49 -27.36 10.38
C ARG A 3 13.12 -27.05 10.99
N TRP A 4 12.81 -27.63 12.15
CA TRP A 4 11.61 -27.37 12.92
C TRP A 4 11.47 -25.91 13.40
N VAL A 5 12.58 -25.27 13.79
CA VAL A 5 12.57 -23.88 14.29
C VAL A 5 12.15 -22.90 13.19
N PHE A 6 12.62 -23.10 11.96
CA PHE A 6 12.25 -22.27 10.80
C PHE A 6 10.81 -22.47 10.30
N ARG A 7 10.11 -23.51 10.78
CA ARG A 7 8.68 -23.74 10.50
C ARG A 7 7.78 -23.23 11.63
N ASN A 8 8.34 -22.77 12.74
CA ASN A 8 7.58 -22.20 13.84
C ASN A 8 7.21 -20.74 13.53
N ARG A 9 5.92 -20.50 13.29
CA ARG A 9 5.38 -19.17 12.96
C ARG A 9 5.60 -18.15 14.07
N THR A 10 5.41 -18.54 15.32
CA THR A 10 5.57 -17.62 16.47
C THR A 10 7.02 -17.20 16.60
N PHE A 11 7.95 -18.15 16.51
CA PHE A 11 9.39 -17.86 16.51
C PHE A 11 9.79 -16.90 15.38
N PHE A 12 9.29 -17.14 14.16
CA PHE A 12 9.51 -16.27 13.01
C PHE A 12 9.01 -14.84 13.27
N LEU A 13 7.75 -14.68 13.70
CA LEU A 13 7.16 -13.35 13.92
C LEU A 13 7.86 -12.59 15.04
N VAL A 14 8.22 -13.27 16.13
CA VAL A 14 9.01 -12.67 17.22
C VAL A 14 10.38 -12.22 16.71
N SER A 15 11.03 -13.02 15.87
CA SER A 15 12.33 -12.67 15.28
C SER A 15 12.23 -11.42 14.39
N VAL A 16 11.18 -11.30 13.57
CA VAL A 16 10.93 -10.11 12.74
C VAL A 16 10.64 -8.89 13.63
N ALA A 17 9.81 -9.05 14.66
CA ALA A 17 9.49 -7.97 15.59
C ALA A 17 10.75 -7.45 16.29
N ILE A 18 11.57 -8.34 16.85
CA ILE A 18 12.85 -7.98 17.48
C ILE A 18 13.75 -7.26 16.48
N PHE A 19 13.88 -7.77 15.24
CA PHE A 19 14.74 -7.14 14.23
C PHE A 19 14.34 -5.69 13.93
N PHE A 20 13.04 -5.42 13.74
CA PHE A 20 12.53 -4.08 13.48
C PHE A 20 12.61 -3.18 14.72
N SER A 21 12.26 -3.71 15.90
CA SER A 21 12.35 -2.97 17.16
C SER A 21 13.79 -2.62 17.51
N SER A 22 14.76 -3.51 17.32
CA SER A 22 16.18 -3.23 17.53
C SER A 22 16.66 -2.10 16.62
N TYR A 23 16.26 -2.10 15.35
CA TYR A 23 16.58 -0.99 14.45
C TYR A 23 15.96 0.33 14.92
N ALA A 24 14.69 0.31 15.34
CA ALA A 24 14.01 1.49 15.88
C ALA A 24 14.71 2.04 17.14
N LEU A 25 15.14 1.15 18.04
CA LEU A 25 15.86 1.49 19.27
C LEU A 25 17.22 2.12 18.96
N ILE A 26 18.03 1.51 18.09
CA ILE A 26 19.33 2.07 17.68
C ILE A 26 19.15 3.47 17.09
N ARG A 27 18.11 3.66 16.27
CA ARG A 27 17.80 4.97 15.68
C ARG A 27 17.32 5.97 16.74
N ALA A 28 16.48 5.55 17.67
CA ALA A 28 16.02 6.41 18.76
C ALA A 28 17.19 6.86 19.64
N GLU A 29 18.07 5.93 20.02
CA GLU A 29 19.27 6.21 20.83
C GLU A 29 20.22 7.18 20.13
N ARG A 30 20.52 6.93 18.85
CA ARG A 30 21.45 7.76 18.07
C ARG A 30 20.97 9.19 17.85
N PHE A 31 19.66 9.41 17.80
CA PHE A 31 19.08 10.69 17.37
C PHE A 31 18.15 11.34 18.40
N GLY A 32 18.37 11.05 19.68
CA GLY A 32 17.76 11.81 20.78
C GLY A 32 16.29 11.47 21.06
N GLY A 33 15.85 10.24 20.76
CA GLY A 33 14.56 9.70 21.21
C GLY A 33 13.70 9.09 20.11
N PHE A 34 12.59 8.48 20.51
CA PHE A 34 11.68 7.73 19.62
C PHE A 34 10.99 8.59 18.55
N SER A 35 10.88 9.90 18.76
CA SER A 35 10.40 10.83 17.72
C SER A 35 11.31 10.90 16.49
N SER A 36 12.56 10.45 16.58
CA SER A 36 13.50 10.42 15.45
C SER A 36 13.09 9.44 14.33
N LEU A 37 12.12 8.56 14.60
CA LEU A 37 11.54 7.63 13.62
C LEU A 37 10.74 8.35 12.52
N ILE A 38 10.10 9.49 12.83
CA ILE A 38 9.42 10.30 11.82
C ILE A 38 10.43 11.09 10.97
N GLY A 39 11.49 11.59 11.60
CA GLY A 39 12.55 12.32 10.90
C GLY A 39 12.10 13.71 10.43
N PHE A 40 11.63 14.55 11.36
CA PHE A 40 11.30 15.95 11.05
C PHE A 40 12.57 16.70 10.69
N GLY A 41 12.58 17.42 9.57
CA GLY A 41 13.80 18.07 9.11
C GLY A 41 13.59 19.28 8.23
N CYS A 42 14.72 19.88 7.86
CA CYS A 42 14.78 20.96 6.90
C CYS A 42 15.25 20.44 5.52
N LEU A 43 14.79 21.10 4.44
CA LEU A 43 15.33 20.90 3.10
C LEU A 43 16.62 21.71 2.95
N GLN A 44 17.60 21.19 2.19
CA GLN A 44 18.91 21.83 2.03
C GLN A 44 18.75 23.31 1.62
N ASP A 45 19.32 24.17 2.47
CA ASP A 45 19.68 25.57 2.27
C ASP A 45 18.62 26.67 2.23
N SER A 46 17.33 26.42 2.57
CA SER A 46 16.38 27.56 2.69
C SER A 46 15.11 27.34 3.50
N VAL A 47 14.53 26.14 3.53
CA VAL A 47 13.19 25.92 4.09
C VAL A 47 13.19 24.82 5.14
N CYS A 48 12.83 25.19 6.37
CA CYS A 48 12.64 24.22 7.44
C CYS A 48 11.16 23.92 7.69
N PHE A 49 10.68 22.78 7.16
CA PHE A 49 9.29 22.34 7.35
C PHE A 49 8.96 22.08 8.82
N ALA A 50 9.92 21.61 9.61
CA ALA A 50 9.73 21.45 11.05
C ALA A 50 9.40 22.79 11.74
N ARG A 51 10.04 23.89 11.31
CA ARG A 51 9.76 25.22 11.86
C ARG A 51 8.40 25.74 11.40
N LEU A 52 8.07 25.57 10.12
CA LEU A 52 6.78 25.99 9.55
C LEU A 52 5.59 25.27 10.21
N ASN A 53 5.79 24.02 10.63
CA ASN A 53 4.75 23.16 11.22
C ASN A 53 4.96 22.94 12.73
N SER A 54 5.69 23.84 13.41
CA SER A 54 6.09 23.65 14.81
C SER A 54 4.90 23.47 15.79
N HIS A 55 3.73 23.99 15.45
CA HIS A 55 2.51 23.90 16.25
C HIS A 55 1.87 22.49 16.28
N VAL A 56 2.25 21.57 15.38
CA VAL A 56 1.74 20.19 15.35
C VAL A 56 2.78 19.13 15.66
N ILE A 57 4.03 19.52 15.89
CA ILE A 57 5.13 18.61 16.19
C ILE A 57 5.20 18.39 17.70
N PRO A 58 5.55 17.17 18.18
CA PRO A 58 5.76 16.95 19.60
C PRO A 58 6.86 17.86 20.18
N GLU A 59 6.69 18.36 21.41
CA GLU A 59 7.60 19.34 22.05
C GLU A 59 9.06 18.88 22.13
N HIS A 60 9.31 17.57 22.17
CA HIS A 60 10.65 16.98 22.27
C HIS A 60 11.08 16.25 20.99
N ALA A 61 10.47 16.59 19.85
CA ALA A 61 10.81 15.94 18.60
C ALA A 61 12.20 16.35 18.10
N ALA A 62 13.02 15.36 17.76
CA ALA A 62 14.29 15.59 17.09
C ALA A 62 14.06 16.24 15.72
N VAL A 63 14.69 17.40 15.49
CA VAL A 63 14.66 18.12 14.21
C VAL A 63 16.03 18.03 13.55
N PHE A 64 16.06 17.45 12.36
CA PHE A 64 17.27 17.22 11.60
C PHE A 64 17.63 18.44 10.72
N PRO A 65 18.91 18.88 10.72
CA PRO A 65 19.34 20.05 9.95
C PRO A 65 19.26 19.83 8.44
N THR A 66 19.45 18.58 8.00
CA THR A 66 19.26 18.15 6.62
C THR A 66 18.45 16.87 6.62
N GLY A 67 17.43 16.79 5.75
CA GLY A 67 16.70 15.55 5.52
C GLY A 67 15.43 15.41 6.35
N GLY A 68 14.37 16.01 5.82
CA GLY A 68 13.03 15.52 6.06
C GLY A 68 12.68 14.46 5.01
N TYR A 69 12.41 13.22 5.46
CA TYR A 69 11.98 12.14 4.56
C TYR A 69 10.47 12.24 4.31
N ASP A 70 9.98 11.51 3.29
CA ASP A 70 8.54 11.43 2.97
C ASP A 70 7.66 11.16 4.22
N GLY A 71 8.20 10.47 5.23
CA GLY A 71 7.57 10.22 6.53
C GLY A 71 7.09 11.48 7.28
N GLN A 72 7.86 12.58 7.26
CA GLN A 72 7.43 13.83 7.94
C GLN A 72 6.19 14.44 7.28
N PHE A 73 6.09 14.32 5.95
CA PHE A 73 4.98 14.90 5.21
C PHE A 73 3.72 14.07 5.39
N TYR A 74 3.84 12.74 5.52
CA TYR A 74 2.70 11.91 5.93
C TYR A 74 2.20 12.28 7.33
N TYR A 75 3.11 12.59 8.26
CA TYR A 75 2.74 13.09 9.58
C TYR A 75 1.98 14.42 9.49
N TYR A 76 2.50 15.40 8.74
CA TYR A 76 1.86 16.71 8.58
C TYR A 76 0.48 16.60 7.93
N VAL A 77 0.34 15.80 6.86
CA VAL A 77 -0.97 15.57 6.22
C VAL A 77 -1.94 14.92 7.21
N ALA A 78 -1.49 13.92 7.97
CA ALA A 78 -2.32 13.28 8.99
C ALA A 78 -2.77 14.26 10.09
N ALA A 79 -1.85 15.09 10.59
CA ALA A 79 -2.17 16.14 11.55
C ALA A 79 -3.16 17.17 10.99
N GLY A 80 -3.08 17.50 9.69
CA GLY A 80 -3.99 18.47 9.07
C GLY A 80 -5.41 17.94 8.94
N LEU A 81 -5.52 16.71 8.43
CA LEU A 81 -6.80 16.03 8.24
C LEU A 81 -7.55 15.84 9.57
N TYR A 82 -6.85 15.49 10.65
CA TYR A 82 -7.47 15.17 11.94
C TYR A 82 -7.40 16.30 12.97
N GLY A 83 -6.57 17.31 12.74
CA GLY A 83 -6.49 18.54 13.51
C GLY A 83 -7.39 19.66 12.98
N ASN A 84 -8.12 19.42 11.89
CA ASN A 84 -8.94 20.40 11.19
C ASN A 84 -8.14 21.66 10.79
N GLN A 85 -6.96 21.45 10.20
CA GLN A 85 -6.06 22.51 9.76
C GLN A 85 -5.93 22.50 8.23
N ASP A 86 -5.89 23.69 7.64
CA ASP A 86 -5.66 23.83 6.21
C ASP A 86 -4.26 23.33 5.83
N ILE A 87 -4.19 22.49 4.79
CA ILE A 87 -2.93 22.00 4.24
C ILE A 87 -2.62 22.80 2.99
N LEU A 88 -1.49 23.50 2.99
CA LEU A 88 -1.04 24.38 1.92
C LEU A 88 0.29 23.92 1.34
N ASP A 89 0.50 24.27 0.08
CA ASP A 89 1.78 24.10 -0.60
C ASP A 89 2.82 25.11 -0.08
N LEU A 90 4.09 24.79 -0.22
CA LEU A 90 5.21 25.63 0.20
C LEU A 90 5.18 27.01 -0.50
N SER A 91 4.70 27.07 -1.74
CA SER A 91 4.56 28.33 -2.48
C SER A 91 3.64 29.35 -1.78
N SER A 92 2.68 28.87 -0.99
CA SER A 92 1.79 29.71 -0.18
C SER A 92 2.46 30.21 1.10
N ALA A 93 3.45 29.48 1.62
CA ALA A 93 4.17 29.85 2.85
C ALA A 93 4.94 31.18 2.72
N LEU A 94 5.29 31.59 1.49
CA LEU A 94 5.94 32.88 1.22
C LEU A 94 4.99 34.08 1.42
N LYS A 95 3.68 33.85 1.47
CA LYS A 95 2.65 34.89 1.64
C LYS A 95 2.04 34.93 3.04
N ASP A 96 2.22 33.86 3.82
CA ASP A 96 1.66 33.71 5.15
C ASP A 96 2.74 33.85 6.25
N SER A 97 2.35 34.34 7.42
CA SER A 97 3.25 34.34 8.58
C SER A 97 3.45 32.92 9.14
N PRO A 98 4.66 32.56 9.60
CA PRO A 98 4.90 31.31 10.31
C PRO A 98 3.98 31.18 11.53
N GLY A 99 3.42 29.99 11.79
CA GLY A 99 2.58 29.75 12.97
C GLY A 99 1.11 30.15 12.84
N SER A 100 0.61 30.32 11.61
CA SER A 100 -0.81 30.62 11.32
C SER A 100 -1.81 29.51 11.67
N GLY A 101 -1.36 28.42 12.29
CA GLY A 101 -2.17 27.22 12.52
C GLY A 101 -2.41 26.37 11.27
N ARG A 102 -1.79 26.74 10.13
CA ARG A 102 -1.85 26.00 8.87
C ARG A 102 -0.69 25.02 8.74
N ILE A 103 -0.90 23.97 7.95
CA ILE A 103 0.11 22.95 7.67
C ILE A 103 0.71 23.20 6.30
N PHE A 104 2.04 23.16 6.23
CA PHE A 104 2.80 23.36 5.00
C PHE A 104 3.48 22.07 4.58
N VAL A 105 3.27 21.68 3.32
CA VAL A 105 3.92 20.53 2.67
C VAL A 105 4.72 20.99 1.45
N ASP A 106 5.56 20.11 0.92
CA ASP A 106 6.42 20.40 -0.23
C ASP A 106 5.67 20.46 -1.57
N SER A 107 4.58 19.72 -1.73
CA SER A 107 3.71 19.77 -2.90
C SER A 107 2.36 19.12 -2.61
N LEU A 108 1.26 19.87 -2.77
CA LEU A 108 -0.08 19.31 -2.60
C LEU A 108 -0.40 18.25 -3.67
N GLY A 109 -0.04 18.52 -4.93
CA GLY A 109 -0.25 17.61 -6.05
C GLY A 109 0.47 16.26 -5.88
N PHE A 110 1.60 16.25 -5.16
CA PHE A 110 2.33 15.03 -4.84
C PHE A 110 1.76 14.31 -3.60
N ARG A 111 1.28 15.05 -2.59
CA ARG A 111 0.87 14.49 -1.29
C ARG A 111 -0.58 14.00 -1.28
N ILE A 112 -1.51 14.71 -1.91
CA ILE A 112 -2.94 14.35 -1.95
C ILE A 112 -3.18 12.96 -2.56
N PRO A 113 -2.52 12.56 -3.67
CA PRO A 113 -2.70 11.22 -4.23
C PRO A 113 -2.18 10.07 -3.34
N ARG A 114 -1.44 10.37 -2.26
CA ARG A 114 -0.82 9.42 -1.33
C ARG A 114 -1.42 9.53 0.09
N ILE A 115 -2.70 9.87 0.16
CA ILE A 115 -3.42 10.18 1.41
C ILE A 115 -3.78 8.93 2.24
N GLY A 116 -3.65 7.72 1.68
CA GLY A 116 -4.05 6.48 2.34
C GLY A 116 -3.34 6.22 3.66
N PHE A 117 -2.01 6.40 3.72
CA PHE A 117 -1.28 6.24 4.97
C PHE A 117 -1.69 7.31 6.02
N PRO A 118 -1.73 8.62 5.68
CA PRO A 118 -2.29 9.64 6.55
C PRO A 118 -3.71 9.36 7.06
N LEU A 119 -4.61 8.85 6.23
CA LEU A 119 -5.98 8.48 6.65
C LEU A 119 -5.97 7.34 7.66
N LEU A 120 -5.10 6.34 7.46
CA LEU A 120 -5.06 5.16 8.32
C LEU A 120 -4.37 5.42 9.66
N SER A 121 -3.44 6.38 9.72
CA SER A 121 -2.74 6.73 10.97
C SER A 121 -3.28 7.98 11.66
N GLY A 122 -3.92 8.90 10.94
CA GLY A 122 -4.21 10.24 11.45
C GLY A 122 -5.20 10.31 12.60
N TRP A 123 -6.05 9.31 12.77
CA TRP A 123 -6.94 9.21 13.95
C TRP A 123 -6.16 9.21 15.28
N LEU A 124 -4.89 8.79 15.28
CA LEU A 124 -4.01 8.87 16.45
C LEU A 124 -3.74 10.31 16.90
N PHE A 125 -3.83 11.27 15.98
CA PHE A 125 -3.66 12.69 16.29
C PHE A 125 -4.75 13.23 17.22
N LEU A 126 -5.93 12.59 17.26
CA LEU A 126 -6.99 12.91 18.21
C LEU A 126 -6.56 12.70 19.67
N PHE A 127 -5.50 11.91 19.90
CA PHE A 127 -4.87 11.69 21.20
C PHE A 127 -3.59 12.53 21.38
N GLY A 128 -3.30 13.44 20.45
CA GLY A 128 -2.17 14.36 20.48
C GLY A 128 -1.04 14.03 19.48
N ALA A 129 -0.17 15.01 19.27
CA ALA A 129 0.98 14.94 18.37
C ALA A 129 1.91 13.74 18.67
N SER A 130 2.17 13.50 19.96
CA SER A 130 3.01 12.38 20.40
C SER A 130 2.39 11.02 20.04
N ALA A 131 1.08 10.87 20.20
CA ALA A 131 0.38 9.61 19.88
C ALA A 131 0.47 9.28 18.38
N LEU A 132 0.32 10.29 17.50
CA LEU A 132 0.53 10.11 16.07
C LEU A 132 1.99 9.73 15.75
N SER A 133 2.95 10.44 16.35
CA SER A 133 4.39 10.22 16.12
C SER A 133 4.84 8.81 16.48
N PHE A 134 4.35 8.26 17.60
CA PHE A 134 4.67 6.87 17.99
C PHE A 134 3.81 5.83 17.28
N GLY A 135 2.54 6.15 17.02
CA GLY A 135 1.61 5.19 16.45
C GLY A 135 1.85 4.92 14.98
N MET A 136 2.38 5.88 14.20
CA MET A 136 2.74 5.65 12.79
C MET A 136 3.76 4.50 12.61
N PRO A 137 4.95 4.51 13.27
CA PRO A 137 5.87 3.38 13.25
C PRO A 137 5.25 2.08 13.75
N VAL A 138 4.44 2.13 14.82
CA VAL A 138 3.76 0.94 15.36
C VAL A 138 2.81 0.34 14.31
N LEU A 139 2.03 1.17 13.61
CA LEU A 139 1.14 0.73 12.54
C LEU A 139 1.92 0.09 11.38
N LEU A 140 3.08 0.65 11.01
CA LEU A 140 3.94 0.06 9.99
C LEU A 140 4.47 -1.32 10.41
N LEU A 141 4.94 -1.45 11.66
CA LEU A 141 5.41 -2.73 12.20
C LEU A 141 4.28 -3.77 12.26
N LEU A 142 3.12 -3.40 12.79
CA LEU A 142 1.96 -4.30 12.87
C LEU A 142 1.49 -4.74 11.49
N SER A 143 1.48 -3.84 10.51
CA SER A 143 1.14 -4.16 9.12
C SER A 143 2.13 -5.14 8.51
N HIS A 144 3.43 -4.92 8.72
CA HIS A 144 4.48 -5.83 8.24
C HIS A 144 4.37 -7.22 8.89
N LEU A 145 4.14 -7.28 10.21
CA LEU A 145 3.95 -8.54 10.95
C LEU A 145 2.68 -9.28 10.48
N LEU A 146 1.60 -8.56 10.19
CA LEU A 146 0.38 -9.14 9.65
C LEU A 146 0.62 -9.79 8.28
N SER A 147 1.32 -9.09 7.39
CA SER A 147 1.74 -9.62 6.08
C SER A 147 2.64 -10.83 6.21
N CYS A 148 3.63 -10.76 7.10
CA CYS A 148 4.50 -11.89 7.44
C CYS A 148 3.66 -13.10 7.91
N TRP A 149 2.66 -12.90 8.76
CA TRP A 149 1.79 -13.96 9.24
C TRP A 149 0.97 -14.61 8.12
N PHE A 150 0.38 -13.81 7.23
CA PHE A 150 -0.38 -14.30 6.07
C PHE A 150 0.53 -15.07 5.10
N LEU A 151 1.67 -14.50 4.75
CA LEU A 151 2.66 -15.15 3.89
C LEU A 151 3.17 -16.44 4.51
N PHE A 152 3.43 -16.48 5.81
CA PHE A 152 3.96 -17.68 6.47
C PHE A 152 2.96 -18.84 6.41
N ARG A 153 1.66 -18.53 6.55
CA ARG A 153 0.57 -19.53 6.38
C ARG A 153 0.48 -20.08 4.95
N MET A 154 0.97 -19.34 3.95
CA MET A 154 0.90 -19.75 2.55
C MET A 154 2.20 -20.43 2.10
N ARG A 155 3.33 -19.76 2.32
CA ARG A 155 4.66 -20.16 1.88
C ARG A 155 5.71 -19.64 2.87
N PRO A 156 6.15 -20.46 3.83
CA PRO A 156 7.11 -20.04 4.86
C PRO A 156 8.40 -19.42 4.30
N SER A 157 8.93 -19.94 3.18
CA SER A 157 10.13 -19.38 2.54
C SER A 157 9.95 -17.95 2.04
N ALA A 158 8.80 -17.63 1.46
CA ALA A 158 8.48 -16.27 1.03
C ALA A 158 8.30 -15.33 2.23
N ALA A 159 7.75 -15.84 3.33
CA ALA A 159 7.61 -15.07 4.57
C ALA A 159 8.97 -14.71 5.19
N TRP A 160 9.92 -15.66 5.25
CA TRP A 160 11.27 -15.36 5.73
C TRP A 160 11.98 -14.31 4.86
N LEU A 161 11.87 -14.40 3.53
CA LEU A 161 12.45 -13.40 2.61
C LEU A 161 11.82 -12.03 2.78
N TYR A 162 10.49 -11.95 2.89
CA TYR A 162 9.77 -10.70 3.09
C TYR A 162 10.02 -10.10 4.49
N GLY A 163 10.02 -10.94 5.53
CA GLY A 163 10.14 -10.52 6.92
C GLY A 163 11.46 -9.82 7.23
N PHE A 164 12.56 -10.30 6.65
CA PHE A 164 13.91 -9.73 6.81
C PHE A 164 14.37 -8.92 5.60
N ASN A 165 13.43 -8.45 4.78
CA ASN A 165 13.76 -7.63 3.62
C ASN A 165 14.38 -6.28 4.06
N PRO A 166 15.63 -5.97 3.67
CA PRO A 166 16.29 -4.72 4.06
C PRO A 166 15.54 -3.47 3.55
N VAL A 167 14.84 -3.56 2.42
CA VAL A 167 14.01 -2.46 1.91
C VAL A 167 12.85 -2.18 2.87
N SER A 168 12.18 -3.22 3.38
CA SER A 168 11.09 -3.07 4.35
C SER A 168 11.60 -2.44 5.66
N LEU A 169 12.79 -2.82 6.11
CA LEU A 169 13.42 -2.24 7.30
C LEU A 169 13.76 -0.76 7.08
N LEU A 170 14.34 -0.41 5.93
CA LEU A 170 14.66 0.96 5.57
C LEU A 170 13.41 1.83 5.48
N SER A 171 12.37 1.34 4.79
CA SER A 171 11.10 2.05 4.67
C SER A 171 10.41 2.25 6.02
N PHE A 172 10.48 1.25 6.91
CA PHE A 172 10.01 1.39 8.29
C PHE A 172 10.80 2.45 9.04
N GLY A 173 12.14 2.44 8.93
CA GLY A 173 13.00 3.42 9.56
C GLY A 173 12.69 4.85 9.14
N LEU A 174 12.42 5.05 7.86
CA LEU A 174 12.09 6.35 7.28
C LEU A 174 10.59 6.71 7.40
N ASN A 175 9.81 5.90 8.11
CA ASN A 175 8.36 6.03 8.28
C ASN A 175 7.61 6.27 6.95
N LEU A 176 7.98 5.49 5.93
CA LEU A 176 7.37 5.60 4.61
C LEU A 176 6.06 4.79 4.53
N ALA A 177 5.19 5.13 3.58
CA ALA A 177 3.91 4.46 3.36
C ALA A 177 4.06 3.04 2.76
N GLU A 178 5.22 2.74 2.19
CA GLU A 178 5.54 1.54 1.43
C GLU A 178 5.25 0.22 2.17
N PRO A 179 5.64 0.04 3.45
CA PRO A 179 5.37 -1.21 4.18
C PRO A 179 3.88 -1.46 4.36
N LEU A 180 3.10 -0.42 4.65
CA LEU A 180 1.65 -0.49 4.80
C LEU A 180 0.99 -0.78 3.45
N ALA A 181 1.32 -0.02 2.41
CA ALA A 181 0.77 -0.18 1.07
C ALA A 181 1.03 -1.58 0.51
N MET A 182 2.26 -2.08 0.67
CA MET A 182 2.63 -3.45 0.28
C MET A 182 1.88 -4.49 1.10
N SER A 183 1.69 -4.26 2.40
CA SER A 183 0.94 -5.18 3.27
C SER A 183 -0.52 -5.34 2.84
N LEU A 184 -1.16 -4.22 2.53
CA LEU A 184 -2.52 -4.18 2.01
C LEU A 184 -2.62 -4.86 0.63
N ALA A 185 -1.64 -4.64 -0.26
CA ALA A 185 -1.59 -5.28 -1.57
C ALA A 185 -1.39 -6.81 -1.48
N ILE A 186 -0.53 -7.28 -0.56
CA ILE A 186 -0.34 -8.71 -0.28
C ILE A 186 -1.65 -9.32 0.24
N PHE A 187 -2.30 -8.68 1.22
CA PHE A 187 -3.56 -9.16 1.76
C PHE A 187 -4.65 -9.25 0.67
N ALA A 188 -4.79 -8.20 -0.15
CA ALA A 188 -5.72 -8.20 -1.27
C ALA A 188 -5.44 -9.34 -2.25
N SER A 189 -4.18 -9.51 -2.67
CA SER A 189 -3.77 -10.55 -3.61
C SER A 189 -4.08 -11.95 -3.07
N ILE A 190 -3.77 -12.21 -1.80
CA ILE A 190 -4.03 -13.51 -1.17
C ILE A 190 -5.53 -13.79 -1.07
N ALA A 191 -6.31 -12.80 -0.65
CA ALA A 191 -7.76 -12.94 -0.50
C ALA A 191 -8.46 -13.18 -1.84
N MET A 192 -7.97 -12.56 -2.93
CA MET A 192 -8.53 -12.69 -4.27
C MET A 192 -8.10 -13.99 -5.00
N ILE A 193 -6.84 -14.40 -4.88
CA ILE A 193 -6.30 -15.56 -5.62
C ILE A 193 -6.70 -16.88 -4.97
N ARG A 194 -6.81 -16.94 -3.64
CA ARG A 194 -7.02 -18.20 -2.95
C ARG A 194 -8.47 -18.66 -3.09
N PRO A 195 -8.77 -19.91 -3.52
CA PRO A 195 -10.12 -20.44 -3.46
C PRO A 195 -10.58 -20.49 -2.00
N GLY A 196 -11.77 -19.96 -1.72
CA GLY A 196 -12.25 -19.74 -0.36
C GLY A 196 -12.67 -21.05 0.29
N GLY A 197 -12.11 -21.34 1.47
CA GLY A 197 -12.65 -22.36 2.37
C GLY A 197 -13.90 -21.89 3.15
N MET A 198 -14.38 -20.65 2.90
CA MET A 198 -15.63 -20.17 3.46
C MET A 198 -16.79 -20.73 2.62
N THR A 199 -17.37 -21.80 3.13
CA THR A 199 -18.51 -22.52 2.56
C THR A 199 -19.79 -21.66 2.66
N GLY A 200 -19.95 -20.68 1.78
CA GLY A 200 -21.17 -19.86 1.69
C GLY A 200 -21.02 -18.60 0.82
N SER A 201 -22.11 -18.14 0.20
CA SER A 201 -22.07 -16.94 -0.67
C SER A 201 -21.69 -15.67 0.10
N ALA A 202 -22.16 -15.54 1.34
CA ALA A 202 -21.86 -14.40 2.21
C ALA A 202 -20.38 -14.33 2.62
N GLY A 203 -19.76 -15.46 2.97
CA GLY A 203 -18.33 -15.51 3.33
C GLY A 203 -17.42 -15.16 2.15
N ASN A 204 -17.81 -15.59 0.95
CA ASN A 204 -17.12 -15.20 -0.28
C ASN A 204 -17.30 -13.70 -0.58
N ALA A 205 -18.50 -13.15 -0.42
CA ALA A 205 -18.75 -11.73 -0.63
C ALA A 205 -17.93 -10.85 0.32
N PHE A 206 -17.95 -11.16 1.63
CA PHE A 206 -17.16 -10.43 2.63
C PHE A 206 -15.67 -10.41 2.26
N ARG A 207 -15.10 -11.59 1.93
CA ARG A 207 -13.70 -11.71 1.52
C ARG A 207 -13.37 -10.83 0.32
N TRP A 208 -14.22 -10.83 -0.71
CA TRP A 208 -14.01 -10.00 -1.90
C TRP A 208 -14.06 -8.50 -1.57
N TRP A 209 -15.04 -8.08 -0.78
CA TRP A 209 -15.13 -6.69 -0.33
C TRP A 209 -13.92 -6.26 0.48
N SER A 210 -13.46 -7.08 1.43
CA SER A 210 -12.25 -6.79 2.20
C SER A 210 -11.01 -6.71 1.30
N ALA A 211 -10.92 -7.56 0.27
CA ALA A 211 -9.79 -7.54 -0.66
C ALA A 211 -9.80 -6.29 -1.56
N LEU A 212 -10.97 -5.90 -2.08
CA LEU A 212 -11.14 -4.69 -2.87
C LEU A 212 -10.84 -3.44 -2.05
N LEU A 213 -11.32 -3.39 -0.80
CA LEU A 213 -11.03 -2.30 0.12
C LEU A 213 -9.53 -2.22 0.40
N ALA A 214 -8.87 -3.34 0.69
CA ALA A 214 -7.43 -3.37 0.92
C ALA A 214 -6.65 -2.93 -0.32
N LEU A 215 -7.05 -3.36 -1.52
CA LEU A 215 -6.41 -2.91 -2.77
C LEU A 215 -6.60 -1.41 -2.99
N PHE A 216 -7.80 -0.89 -2.75
CA PHE A 216 -8.08 0.54 -2.83
C PHE A 216 -7.21 1.33 -1.85
N LEU A 217 -7.18 0.91 -0.59
CA LEU A 217 -6.33 1.53 0.44
C LEU A 217 -4.85 1.46 0.08
N ALA A 218 -4.37 0.37 -0.54
CA ALA A 218 -3.01 0.26 -1.03
C ALA A 218 -2.72 1.31 -2.12
N LEU A 219 -3.61 1.42 -3.12
CA LEU A 219 -3.52 2.40 -4.21
C LEU A 219 -3.42 3.82 -3.66
N ILE A 220 -4.37 4.24 -2.83
CA ILE A 220 -4.35 5.61 -2.30
C ILE A 220 -3.22 5.86 -1.29
N SER A 221 -2.55 4.81 -0.78
CA SER A 221 -1.39 4.96 0.11
C SER A 221 -0.08 5.18 -0.64
N LYS A 222 0.11 4.53 -1.80
CA LYS A 222 1.32 4.68 -2.59
C LYS A 222 1.04 4.44 -4.07
N GLU A 223 1.51 5.35 -4.91
CA GLU A 223 1.27 5.32 -6.35
C GLU A 223 1.76 4.04 -7.01
N THR A 224 2.92 3.52 -6.61
CA THR A 224 3.49 2.30 -7.20
C THR A 224 2.59 1.07 -7.01
N MET A 225 1.57 1.14 -6.15
CA MET A 225 0.57 0.09 -6.00
C MET A 225 -0.38 -0.02 -7.22
N PHE A 226 -0.33 0.91 -8.19
CA PHE A 226 -1.02 0.69 -9.47
C PHE A 226 -0.52 -0.59 -10.16
N VAL A 227 0.76 -0.95 -9.99
CA VAL A 227 1.36 -2.15 -10.60
C VAL A 227 0.69 -3.44 -10.12
N PRO A 228 0.62 -3.75 -8.81
CA PRO A 228 -0.11 -4.93 -8.34
C PRO A 228 -1.60 -4.87 -8.68
N GLY A 229 -2.24 -3.71 -8.67
CA GLY A 229 -3.64 -3.57 -9.10
C GLY A 229 -3.86 -3.97 -10.56
N VAL A 230 -3.06 -3.44 -11.48
CA VAL A 230 -3.09 -3.78 -12.90
C VAL A 230 -2.75 -5.25 -13.12
N ALA A 231 -1.73 -5.78 -12.44
CA ALA A 231 -1.35 -7.19 -12.55
C ALA A 231 -2.47 -8.14 -12.10
N LEU A 232 -3.15 -7.84 -10.99
CA LEU A 232 -4.33 -8.59 -10.54
C LEU A 232 -5.47 -8.50 -11.57
N GLY A 233 -5.76 -7.30 -12.08
CA GLY A 233 -6.76 -7.11 -13.14
C GLY A 233 -6.48 -7.97 -14.37
N TRP A 234 -5.24 -7.97 -14.86
CA TRP A 234 -4.80 -8.82 -15.96
C TRP A 234 -4.97 -10.32 -15.67
N LEU A 235 -4.55 -10.78 -14.50
CA LEU A 235 -4.71 -12.18 -14.09
C LEU A 235 -6.20 -12.61 -14.13
N PHE A 236 -7.09 -11.74 -13.65
CA PHE A 236 -8.52 -12.00 -13.67
C PHE A 236 -9.13 -11.95 -15.07
N LEU A 237 -8.70 -11.02 -15.93
CA LEU A 237 -9.14 -10.95 -17.33
C LEU A 237 -8.71 -12.20 -18.12
N LEU A 238 -7.45 -12.64 -17.95
CA LEU A 238 -6.95 -13.88 -18.57
C LEU A 238 -7.71 -15.11 -18.05
N SER A 239 -8.03 -15.14 -16.76
CA SER A 239 -8.83 -16.22 -16.17
C SER A 239 -10.26 -16.24 -16.72
N ALA A 240 -10.89 -15.07 -16.89
CA ALA A 240 -12.21 -14.93 -17.48
C ALA A 240 -12.22 -15.31 -18.97
N TRP A 241 -11.19 -14.91 -19.71
CA TRP A 241 -10.98 -15.30 -21.10
C TRP A 241 -10.89 -16.81 -21.26
N ASN A 242 -10.03 -17.47 -20.48
CA ASN A 242 -9.84 -18.91 -20.54
C ASN A 242 -11.12 -19.68 -20.19
N ARG A 243 -11.87 -19.23 -19.17
CA ARG A 243 -13.17 -19.82 -18.82
C ARG A 243 -14.22 -19.61 -19.89
N SER A 244 -14.26 -18.41 -20.49
CA SER A 244 -15.20 -18.10 -21.58
C SER A 244 -14.89 -18.91 -22.84
N ALA A 245 -13.61 -19.11 -23.17
CA ALA A 245 -13.19 -19.97 -24.26
C ALA A 245 -13.62 -21.44 -24.03
N ALA A 246 -13.43 -21.95 -22.80
CA ALA A 246 -13.87 -23.30 -22.42
C ALA A 246 -15.41 -23.46 -22.40
N MET A 247 -16.16 -22.41 -22.04
CA MET A 247 -17.62 -22.41 -22.15
C MET A 247 -18.09 -22.29 -23.60
N GLY A 248 -17.40 -21.48 -24.41
CA GLY A 248 -17.69 -21.28 -25.83
C GLY A 248 -17.52 -22.55 -26.67
N THR A 249 -16.56 -23.42 -26.32
CA THR A 249 -16.45 -24.76 -26.93
C THR A 249 -17.63 -25.67 -26.55
N GLY A 250 -18.08 -25.63 -25.29
CA GLY A 250 -19.27 -26.36 -24.82
C GLY A 250 -20.57 -25.87 -25.48
N ILE A 251 -20.74 -24.55 -25.62
CA ILE A 251 -21.91 -23.96 -26.30
C ILE A 251 -21.91 -24.30 -27.80
N LYS A 252 -20.74 -24.29 -28.47
CA LYS A 252 -20.64 -24.73 -29.88
C LYS A 252 -21.01 -26.21 -30.05
N GLN A 253 -20.68 -27.08 -29.10
CA GLN A 253 -21.12 -28.48 -29.11
C GLN A 253 -22.65 -28.60 -28.94
N LEU A 254 -23.27 -27.79 -28.08
CA LEU A 254 -24.74 -27.74 -27.93
C LEU A 254 -25.48 -27.15 -29.14
N MET A 255 -24.84 -26.24 -29.88
CA MET A 255 -25.41 -25.58 -31.06
C MET A 255 -25.16 -26.31 -32.37
N SER A 256 -24.26 -27.30 -32.39
CA SER A 256 -24.01 -28.12 -33.57
C SER A 256 -25.31 -28.82 -34.03
N PRO A 257 -25.58 -28.89 -35.34
CA PRO A 257 -26.76 -29.60 -35.83
C PRO A 257 -26.69 -31.06 -35.33
N PRO A 258 -27.82 -31.66 -34.92
CA PRO A 258 -27.81 -33.06 -34.56
C PRO A 258 -27.28 -33.86 -35.75
N GLY A 259 -26.39 -34.83 -35.48
CA GLY A 259 -26.11 -35.88 -36.45
C GLY A 259 -27.41 -36.58 -36.87
N PRO A 260 -27.41 -37.33 -37.98
CA PRO A 260 -28.61 -37.96 -38.54
C PRO A 260 -29.39 -38.67 -37.43
N VAL A 261 -30.65 -38.25 -37.27
CA VAL A 261 -31.55 -38.65 -36.19
C VAL A 261 -32.08 -40.05 -36.47
N ASP A 262 -31.88 -40.99 -35.55
CA ASP A 262 -32.65 -42.23 -35.51
C ASP A 262 -34.16 -41.88 -35.39
N PRO A 263 -35.05 -42.48 -36.19
CA PRO A 263 -36.44 -42.03 -36.36
C PRO A 263 -37.38 -42.29 -35.17
N ALA A 264 -36.87 -42.54 -33.96
CA ALA A 264 -37.66 -42.79 -32.77
C ALA A 264 -37.17 -41.93 -31.60
N GLY A 265 -37.73 -40.73 -31.45
CA GLY A 265 -37.36 -39.85 -30.34
C GLY A 265 -38.06 -38.50 -30.35
N VAL A 266 -39.26 -38.49 -29.78
CA VAL A 266 -40.04 -37.29 -29.44
C VAL A 266 -39.22 -36.33 -28.57
N GLY A 267 -39.19 -35.05 -28.95
CA GLY A 267 -39.02 -33.93 -28.01
C GLY A 267 -37.60 -33.58 -27.58
N ARG A 268 -36.77 -33.02 -28.47
CA ARG A 268 -35.72 -32.08 -28.04
C ARG A 268 -36.20 -30.65 -28.28
N GLN A 269 -36.98 -30.14 -27.33
CA GLN A 269 -37.20 -28.70 -27.18
C GLN A 269 -35.82 -28.08 -26.89
N LYS A 270 -35.24 -27.48 -27.92
CA LYS A 270 -33.86 -26.98 -27.94
C LYS A 270 -33.77 -25.80 -26.97
N ASP A 271 -33.14 -26.01 -25.82
CA ASP A 271 -32.96 -25.04 -24.72
C ASP A 271 -32.23 -23.75 -25.16
N ARG A 272 -32.95 -22.84 -25.82
CA ARG A 272 -32.51 -21.45 -26.03
C ARG A 272 -32.31 -20.72 -24.70
N SER A 273 -33.06 -21.12 -23.67
CA SER A 273 -32.89 -20.74 -22.26
C SER A 273 -31.47 -20.98 -21.75
N GLY A 274 -30.87 -22.14 -22.06
CA GLY A 274 -29.51 -22.51 -21.63
C GLY A 274 -28.41 -21.68 -22.31
N ALA A 275 -28.58 -21.34 -23.59
CA ALA A 275 -27.64 -20.49 -24.32
C ALA A 275 -27.65 -19.04 -23.80
N VAL A 276 -28.84 -18.49 -23.51
CA VAL A 276 -28.99 -17.16 -22.92
C VAL A 276 -28.43 -17.13 -21.50
N ALA A 277 -28.72 -18.15 -20.68
CA ALA A 277 -28.13 -18.30 -19.35
C ALA A 277 -26.59 -18.41 -19.39
N GLY A 278 -26.04 -19.11 -20.39
CA GLY A 278 -24.59 -19.17 -20.63
C GLY A 278 -23.96 -17.82 -20.96
N LEU A 279 -24.63 -16.98 -21.76
CA LEU A 279 -24.18 -15.62 -22.07
C LEU A 279 -24.24 -14.69 -20.85
N TYR A 280 -25.30 -14.76 -20.03
CA TYR A 280 -25.38 -14.02 -18.76
C TYR A 280 -24.30 -14.47 -17.77
N ALA A 281 -24.03 -15.77 -17.70
CA ALA A 281 -22.95 -16.31 -16.88
C ALA A 281 -21.60 -15.74 -17.34
N ILE A 282 -21.29 -15.78 -18.64
CA ILE A 282 -20.08 -15.16 -19.21
C ILE A 282 -20.00 -13.68 -18.84
N ALA A 283 -21.04 -12.88 -19.11
CA ALA A 283 -21.04 -11.45 -18.78
C ALA A 283 -20.79 -11.18 -17.28
N SER A 284 -21.37 -11.98 -16.39
CA SER A 284 -21.14 -11.88 -14.95
C SER A 284 -19.70 -12.21 -14.55
N TYR A 285 -19.04 -13.16 -15.22
CA TYR A 285 -17.63 -13.51 -14.99
C TYR A 285 -16.65 -12.42 -15.43
N TRP A 286 -17.02 -11.60 -16.42
CA TRP A 286 -16.18 -10.51 -16.90
C TRP A 286 -16.28 -9.23 -16.07
N SER A 287 -17.42 -9.01 -15.41
CA SER A 287 -17.72 -7.76 -14.71
C SER A 287 -16.66 -7.37 -13.66
N LEU A 288 -16.40 -8.23 -12.67
CA LEU A 288 -15.45 -7.95 -11.59
C LEU A 288 -13.99 -7.81 -12.09
N PRO A 289 -13.44 -8.72 -12.92
CA PRO A 289 -12.12 -8.53 -13.53
C PRO A 289 -11.97 -7.20 -14.27
N PHE A 290 -12.99 -6.83 -15.05
CA PHE A 290 -13.00 -5.60 -15.82
C PHE A 290 -13.00 -4.37 -14.91
N TRP A 291 -13.81 -4.36 -13.85
CA TRP A 291 -13.82 -3.26 -12.89
C TRP A 291 -12.50 -3.12 -12.11
N ILE A 292 -11.86 -4.24 -11.73
CA ILE A 292 -10.54 -4.21 -11.07
C ILE A 292 -9.48 -3.63 -12.02
N PHE A 293 -9.49 -4.04 -13.29
CA PHE A 293 -8.58 -3.51 -14.30
C PHE A 293 -8.82 -2.01 -14.56
N LEU A 294 -10.08 -1.60 -14.72
CA LEU A 294 -10.44 -0.20 -14.87
C LEU A 294 -10.05 0.64 -13.65
N ALA A 295 -10.17 0.12 -12.43
CA ALA A 295 -9.72 0.81 -11.22
C ALA A 295 -8.20 1.03 -11.22
N GLY A 296 -7.42 0.03 -11.67
CA GLY A 296 -5.98 0.16 -11.85
C GLY A 296 -5.60 1.22 -12.89
N LEU A 297 -6.30 1.25 -14.02
CA LEU A 297 -6.11 2.28 -15.05
C LEU A 297 -6.55 3.66 -14.58
N ALA A 298 -7.68 3.76 -13.88
CA ALA A 298 -8.18 5.01 -13.33
C ALA A 298 -7.20 5.59 -12.31
N ALA A 299 -6.57 4.74 -11.48
CA ALA A 299 -5.51 5.15 -10.57
C ALA A 299 -4.31 5.72 -11.36
N LEU A 300 -3.87 5.05 -12.43
CA LEU A 300 -2.79 5.55 -13.29
C LEU A 300 -3.12 6.92 -13.91
N ILE A 301 -4.34 7.08 -14.44
CA ILE A 301 -4.83 8.35 -15.01
C ILE A 301 -4.89 9.43 -13.93
N TRP A 302 -5.38 9.10 -12.74
CA TRP A 302 -5.41 10.02 -11.61
C TRP A 302 -4.02 10.53 -11.25
N TYR A 303 -3.01 9.65 -11.16
CA TYR A 303 -1.63 10.08 -10.90
C TYR A 303 -1.09 10.97 -12.02
N TYR A 304 -1.45 10.69 -13.27
CA TYR A 304 -1.08 11.54 -14.39
C TYR A 304 -1.69 12.94 -14.28
N ILE A 305 -3.00 13.04 -14.03
CA ILE A 305 -3.71 14.32 -13.87
C ILE A 305 -3.20 15.10 -12.66
N ALA A 306 -2.87 14.41 -11.56
CA ALA A 306 -2.30 15.03 -10.35
C ALA A 306 -0.87 15.56 -10.54
N GLY A 307 -0.29 15.47 -11.75
CA GLY A 307 1.06 15.97 -12.03
C GLY A 307 2.17 15.09 -11.45
N PHE A 308 1.90 13.82 -11.16
CA PHE A 308 2.92 12.92 -10.61
C PHE A 308 4.08 12.70 -11.59
N PHE A 309 3.78 12.60 -12.89
CA PHE A 309 4.78 12.32 -13.93
C PHE A 309 5.35 13.57 -14.60
N SER A 310 4.92 14.78 -14.22
CA SER A 310 5.29 16.02 -14.92
C SER A 310 6.74 16.48 -14.70
N GLY A 311 7.58 15.72 -13.98
CA GLY A 311 9.00 16.03 -13.76
C GLY A 311 9.27 17.22 -12.83
N GLU A 312 8.28 18.11 -12.64
CA GLU A 312 8.32 19.25 -11.71
C GLU A 312 7.96 18.86 -10.27
N SER A 313 7.23 17.76 -10.08
CA SER A 313 6.97 17.18 -8.76
C SER A 313 8.19 16.39 -8.26
N ALA A 314 8.26 16.09 -6.95
CA ALA A 314 9.41 15.45 -6.30
C ALA A 314 9.90 14.12 -6.93
N ALA A 315 9.14 13.53 -7.86
CA ALA A 315 9.60 12.45 -8.72
C ALA A 315 10.79 12.85 -9.64
N GLY A 316 10.93 14.12 -10.04
CA GLY A 316 12.15 14.64 -10.68
C GLY A 316 13.32 14.83 -9.70
N LYS A 317 13.02 14.91 -8.39
CA LYS A 317 13.99 15.02 -7.28
C LYS A 317 14.32 13.65 -6.65
N LEU A 318 13.99 12.54 -7.31
CA LEU A 318 14.27 11.14 -6.90
C LEU A 318 15.77 10.82 -6.71
N GLN A 319 16.68 11.79 -6.90
CA GLN A 319 18.11 11.65 -6.59
C GLN A 319 18.46 11.90 -5.10
N ILE A 320 17.57 12.49 -4.30
CA ILE A 320 17.86 12.86 -2.91
C ILE A 320 17.90 11.68 -1.90
N PRO A 321 17.09 10.59 -2.00
CA PRO A 321 17.13 9.53 -0.98
C PRO A 321 18.43 8.73 -1.02
N PHE A 322 19.13 8.67 -2.16
CA PHE A 322 20.45 8.03 -2.25
C PHE A 322 21.56 8.92 -1.69
N LEU A 323 21.53 10.23 -1.93
CA LEU A 323 22.53 11.16 -1.37
C LEU A 323 22.46 11.23 0.15
N GLY A 324 21.27 11.35 0.74
CA GLY A 324 21.11 11.33 2.20
C GLY A 324 21.49 9.99 2.84
N LEU A 325 21.24 8.86 2.15
CA LEU A 325 21.71 7.54 2.59
C LEU A 325 23.23 7.38 2.44
N MET A 326 23.82 7.93 1.38
CA MET A 326 25.27 7.93 1.18
C MET A 326 25.98 8.84 2.18
N ASP A 327 25.40 9.98 2.55
CA ASP A 327 25.88 10.83 3.65
C ASP A 327 25.70 10.14 5.02
N PHE A 328 24.61 9.37 5.20
CA PHE A 328 24.42 8.50 6.36
C PHE A 328 25.50 7.39 6.45
N LEU A 329 25.89 6.79 5.32
CA LEU A 329 26.97 5.79 5.26
C LEU A 329 28.36 6.42 5.42
N ARG A 330 28.58 7.63 4.87
CA ARG A 330 29.87 8.34 4.93
C ARG A 330 30.13 8.98 6.30
N SER A 331 29.11 9.53 6.96
CA SER A 331 29.23 10.06 8.32
C SER A 331 29.56 9.00 9.37
N GLY A 332 29.34 7.72 9.06
CA GLY A 332 29.79 6.58 9.87
C GLY A 332 31.30 6.28 9.77
N GLN A 333 32.01 6.85 8.79
CA GLN A 333 33.45 6.63 8.59
C GLN A 333 34.32 7.72 9.24
N GLY A 334 33.72 8.71 9.92
CA GLY A 334 34.42 9.85 10.53
C GLY A 334 34.69 9.76 12.03
N LEU A 335 34.38 8.64 12.70
CA LEU A 335 34.60 8.45 14.16
C LEU A 335 35.86 7.61 14.48
N SER A 336 36.87 7.67 13.63
CA SER A 336 38.24 7.27 13.97
C SER A 336 39.16 8.47 13.78
N GLY A 337 39.26 9.27 14.82
CA GLY A 337 40.09 10.47 14.93
C GLY A 337 39.89 11.08 16.30
#